data_AF-A0A2E1KEE5-F1
#
_entry.id   AF-A0A2E1KEE5-F1
#
_cell.length_a   1.000
_cell.length_b   1.000
_cell.length_c   1.000
_cell.angle_alpha   90.00
_cell.angle_beta   90.00
_cell.angle_gamma   90.00
#
_symmetry.space_group_name_H-M   'P 1'
#
loop_
_entity.id
_entity.type
_entity.pdbx_description
1 polymer ?
#
loop_
_entity_poly.entity_id
_entity_poly.type
_entity_poly.pdbx_seq_one_letter_code
_entity_poly.pdbx_strand_id
1 'polypeptide(L)'
;MDSSPTYRPLPKYLTIQPSKIEGLGLFTIRAIRDLETSIGVTHVFMDEKGQVIRTPLGGFINHSDNPNCEVRRMHGTYVNHLFPLRPIKANEEITLKYSMYSINE
;
A
#
# COMPACT_ATOMS: atom_id res chain seq x y z
N MET A 1 -20.29 -27.79 -2.02
CA MET A 1 -19.63 -26.61 -1.45
C MET A 1 -19.29 -25.71 -2.61
N ASP A 2 -19.94 -24.56 -2.69
CA ASP A 2 -19.80 -23.61 -3.79
C ASP A 2 -18.35 -23.08 -3.82
N SER A 3 -17.60 -23.42 -4.87
CA SER A 3 -16.19 -23.07 -5.04
C SER A 3 -16.01 -21.70 -5.72
N SER A 4 -17.04 -20.84 -5.67
CA SER A 4 -16.94 -19.47 -6.13
C SER A 4 -15.88 -18.71 -5.32
N PRO A 5 -14.90 -18.03 -5.95
CA PRO A 5 -13.90 -17.27 -5.22
C PRO A 5 -14.57 -16.14 -4.45
N THR A 6 -14.51 -16.20 -3.12
CA THR A 6 -14.96 -15.10 -2.25
C THR A 6 -14.12 -13.87 -2.56
N TYR A 7 -14.78 -12.76 -2.90
CA TYR A 7 -14.12 -11.48 -3.12
C TYR A 7 -13.24 -11.09 -1.92
N ARG A 8 -12.06 -10.52 -2.20
CA ARG A 8 -11.20 -9.92 -1.19
C ARG A 8 -10.75 -8.53 -1.64
N PRO A 9 -10.82 -7.52 -0.76
CA PRO A 9 -10.36 -6.17 -1.07
C PRO A 9 -8.82 -6.05 -1.11
N LEU A 10 -8.11 -7.00 -0.48
CA LEU A 10 -6.65 -7.05 -0.44
C LEU A 10 -6.13 -8.30 -1.18
N PRO A 11 -4.92 -8.22 -1.78
CA PRO A 11 -4.18 -9.40 -2.23
C PRO A 11 -4.10 -10.46 -1.13
N LYS A 12 -4.16 -11.75 -1.51
CA LYS A 12 -4.20 -12.88 -0.56
C LYS A 12 -3.02 -12.94 0.42
N TYR A 13 -1.91 -12.29 0.10
CA TYR A 13 -0.70 -12.23 0.91
C TYR A 13 -0.63 -10.98 1.80
N LEU A 14 -1.67 -10.15 1.83
CA LEU A 14 -1.78 -8.98 2.69
C LEU A 14 -2.93 -9.13 3.69
N THR A 15 -2.79 -8.45 4.82
CA THR A 15 -3.81 -8.37 5.87
C THR A 15 -3.70 -7.04 6.61
N ILE A 16 -4.71 -6.72 7.40
CA ILE A 16 -4.71 -5.58 8.32
C ILE A 16 -4.52 -6.11 9.73
N GLN A 17 -3.67 -5.46 10.53
CA GLN A 17 -3.44 -5.80 11.95
C GLN A 17 -3.24 -4.51 12.76
N PRO A 18 -3.34 -4.57 14.11
CA PRO A 18 -2.90 -3.46 14.96
C PRO A 18 -1.45 -3.06 14.64
N SER A 19 -1.25 -1.78 14.36
CA SER A 19 0.06 -1.22 14.06
C SER A 19 0.83 -0.91 15.33
N LYS A 20 2.16 -0.92 15.24
CA LYS A 20 3.03 -0.34 16.29
C LYS A 20 3.26 1.16 16.11
N ILE A 21 2.80 1.73 14.99
CA ILE A 21 2.95 3.14 14.61
C ILE A 21 1.66 3.88 14.97
N GLU A 22 0.55 3.57 14.29
CA GLU A 22 -0.74 4.24 14.51
C GLU A 22 -1.89 3.30 14.09
N GLY A 23 -2.89 3.17 14.96
CA GLY A 23 -4.14 2.45 14.69
C GLY A 23 -3.97 1.07 14.05
N LEU A 24 -4.42 0.95 12.80
CA LEU A 24 -4.32 -0.26 11.98
C LEU A 24 -3.29 -0.07 10.88
N GLY A 25 -2.48 -1.10 10.62
CA GLY A 25 -1.48 -1.12 9.57
C GLY A 25 -1.74 -2.21 8.53
N LEU A 26 -1.15 -2.05 7.35
CA LEU A 26 -1.09 -3.07 6.32
C LEU A 26 0.12 -3.97 6.55
N PHE A 27 -0.10 -5.29 6.62
CA PHE A 27 0.95 -6.27 6.87
C PHE A 27 1.00 -7.29 5.74
N THR A 28 2.19 -7.79 5.45
CA THR A 28 2.34 -8.97 4.61
C THR A 28 2.30 -10.26 5.44
N ILE A 29 1.64 -11.30 4.98
CA ILE A 29 1.65 -12.64 5.61
C ILE A 29 2.69 -13.58 4.98
N ARG A 30 3.40 -13.12 3.94
CA ARG A 30 4.49 -13.85 3.26
C ARG A 30 5.66 -12.91 2.98
N ALA A 31 6.85 -13.46 2.81
CA ALA A 31 7.99 -12.63 2.40
C ALA A 31 7.78 -12.11 0.97
N ILE A 32 8.09 -10.83 0.75
CA ILE A 32 8.12 -10.20 -0.58
C ILE A 32 9.59 -10.01 -0.94
N ARG A 33 10.01 -10.63 -2.05
CA ARG A 33 11.40 -10.60 -2.52
C ARG A 33 11.58 -9.89 -3.86
N ASP A 34 10.52 -9.87 -4.66
CA ASP A 34 10.49 -9.15 -5.92
C ASP A 34 10.23 -7.66 -5.66
N LEU A 35 11.10 -6.80 -6.16
CA LEU A 35 11.04 -5.35 -5.99
C LEU A 35 10.45 -4.64 -7.22
N GLU A 36 10.35 -5.34 -8.34
CA GLU A 36 9.92 -4.79 -9.62
C GLU A 36 8.43 -5.02 -9.90
N THR A 37 7.80 -5.94 -9.17
CA THR A 37 6.36 -6.19 -9.26
C THR A 37 5.58 -5.30 -8.30
N SER A 38 4.55 -4.64 -8.84
CA SER A 38 3.62 -3.85 -8.02
C SER A 38 2.85 -4.75 -7.04
N ILE A 39 2.79 -4.31 -5.78
CA ILE A 39 1.97 -4.95 -4.75
C ILE A 39 0.47 -4.66 -5.00
N GLY A 40 0.14 -3.51 -5.60
CA GLY A 40 -1.22 -3.13 -5.95
C GLY A 40 -1.42 -1.61 -6.04
N VAL A 41 -2.62 -1.22 -6.45
CA VAL A 41 -3.03 0.19 -6.58
C VAL A 41 -3.27 0.78 -5.20
N THR A 42 -2.70 1.95 -4.93
CA THR A 42 -2.88 2.72 -3.68
C THR A 42 -3.85 3.88 -3.86
N HIS A 43 -3.71 4.61 -4.96
CA HIS A 43 -4.50 5.82 -5.24
C HIS A 43 -5.02 5.81 -6.66
N VAL A 44 -6.24 6.30 -6.83
CA VAL A 44 -6.88 6.60 -8.12
C VAL A 44 -7.18 8.09 -8.14
N PHE A 45 -6.61 8.79 -9.10
CA PHE A 45 -6.82 10.23 -9.29
C PHE A 45 -7.99 10.42 -10.24
N MET A 46 -8.96 11.23 -9.83
CA MET A 46 -10.17 11.48 -10.61
C MET A 46 -9.95 12.56 -11.67
N ASP A 47 -9.04 13.49 -11.40
CA ASP A 47 -8.69 14.60 -12.27
C ASP A 47 -7.24 15.05 -12.02
N GLU A 48 -6.78 15.95 -12.87
CA GLU A 48 -5.48 16.64 -12.71
C GLU A 48 -5.50 17.66 -11.56
N LYS A 49 -6.69 18.01 -11.06
CA LYS A 49 -6.89 19.01 -9.99
C LYS A 49 -6.65 18.44 -8.60
N GLY A 50 -6.38 17.14 -8.48
CA GLY A 50 -5.87 16.51 -7.26
C GLY A 50 -6.92 15.75 -6.46
N GLN A 51 -8.14 15.56 -6.97
CA GLN A 51 -9.09 14.67 -6.30
C GLN A 51 -8.57 13.23 -6.36
N VAL A 52 -8.37 12.64 -5.17
CA VAL A 52 -7.74 11.32 -5.03
C VAL A 52 -8.57 10.40 -4.15
N ILE A 53 -8.80 9.19 -4.64
CA ILE A 53 -9.44 8.10 -3.92
C ILE A 53 -8.35 7.11 -3.53
N ARG A 54 -8.31 6.71 -2.25
CA ARG A 54 -7.45 5.62 -1.81
C ARG A 54 -8.19 4.30 -1.93
N THR A 55 -7.50 3.27 -2.42
CA THR A 55 -7.99 1.89 -2.36
C THR A 55 -7.93 1.37 -0.91
N PRO A 56 -8.56 0.23 -0.58
CA PRO A 56 -8.35 -0.41 0.71
C PRO A 56 -6.86 -0.63 1.03
N LEU A 57 -6.05 -0.97 0.03
CA LEU A 57 -4.60 -1.09 0.19
C LEU A 57 -3.96 0.26 0.55
N GLY A 58 -4.28 1.34 -0.15
CA GLY A 58 -3.74 2.68 0.13
C GLY A 58 -4.25 3.32 1.43
N GLY A 59 -5.38 2.85 1.94
CA GLY A 59 -6.03 3.40 3.14
C GLY A 59 -5.38 3.01 4.47
N PHE A 60 -4.66 1.88 4.52
CA PHE A 60 -4.11 1.31 5.76
C PHE A 60 -2.58 1.30 5.82
N ILE A 61 -1.89 2.01 4.94
CA ILE A 61 -0.42 2.08 4.96
C ILE A 61 0.02 3.24 5.82
N ASN A 62 0.81 2.96 6.85
CA ASN A 62 1.31 3.97 7.79
C ASN A 62 2.58 4.68 7.31
N HIS A 63 2.88 5.79 7.98
CA HIS A 63 4.09 6.58 7.75
C HIS A 63 5.33 5.97 8.41
N SER A 64 6.48 6.08 7.75
CA SER A 64 7.80 5.88 8.37
C SER A 64 8.87 6.72 7.68
N ASP A 65 9.83 7.24 8.44
CA ASP A 65 11.02 7.91 7.90
C ASP A 65 11.99 6.97 7.20
N ASN A 66 11.94 5.67 7.52
CA ASN A 66 12.70 4.60 6.87
C ASN A 66 11.73 3.55 6.31
N PRO A 67 10.96 3.88 5.25
CA PRO A 67 9.91 3.03 4.75
C PRO A 67 10.47 1.79 4.04
N ASN A 68 9.65 0.75 3.91
CA ASN A 68 9.98 -0.43 3.11
C ASN A 68 9.32 -0.45 1.74
N CYS A 69 8.43 0.50 1.45
CA CYS A 69 7.80 0.68 0.16
C CYS A 69 7.84 2.13 -0.31
N GLU A 70 7.56 2.32 -1.59
CA GLU A 70 7.29 3.62 -2.19
C GLU A 70 6.07 3.56 -3.11
N VAL A 71 5.53 4.74 -3.42
CA VAL A 71 4.43 4.90 -4.37
C VAL A 71 4.95 5.46 -5.66
N ARG A 72 4.70 4.75 -6.77
CA ARG A 72 5.06 5.18 -8.12
C ARG A 72 3.80 5.45 -8.95
N ARG A 73 3.77 6.56 -9.68
CA ARG A 73 2.76 6.82 -10.70
C ARG A 73 3.11 6.03 -11.95
N MET A 74 2.19 5.21 -12.46
CA MET A 74 2.40 4.56 -13.76
C MET A 74 2.26 5.59 -14.88
N HIS A 75 3.24 5.66 -15.78
CA HIS A 75 3.27 6.66 -16.85
C HIS A 75 2.01 6.61 -17.72
N GLY A 76 1.44 7.77 -18.02
CA GLY A 76 0.21 7.87 -18.81
C GLY A 76 -1.05 7.42 -18.08
N THR A 77 -1.01 7.20 -16.77
CA THR A 77 -2.16 6.75 -15.99
C THR A 77 -2.52 7.71 -14.87
N TYR A 78 -3.75 7.59 -14.37
CA TYR A 78 -4.20 8.26 -13.15
C TYR A 78 -4.10 7.37 -11.90
N VAL A 79 -3.25 6.34 -11.92
CA VAL A 79 -3.14 5.38 -10.81
C VAL A 79 -1.73 5.31 -10.23
N ASN A 80 -1.68 5.30 -8.91
CA ASN A 80 -0.46 5.10 -8.16
C ASN A 80 -0.38 3.65 -7.68
N HIS A 81 0.81 3.07 -7.78
CA HIS A 81 1.10 1.69 -7.43
C HIS A 81 2.13 1.62 -6.31
N LEU A 82 1.97 0.65 -5.42
CA LEU A 82 2.91 0.35 -4.34
C LEU A 82 4.02 -0.57 -4.84
N PHE A 83 5.27 -0.23 -4.56
CA PHE A 83 6.44 -1.05 -4.85
C PHE A 83 7.33 -1.21 -3.62
N PRO A 84 7.92 -2.40 -3.37
CA PRO A 84 8.92 -2.57 -2.33
C PRO A 84 10.21 -1.82 -2.68
N LEU A 85 10.80 -1.14 -1.70
CA LEU A 85 12.15 -0.57 -1.80
C LEU A 85 13.24 -1.59 -1.46
N ARG A 86 12.86 -2.64 -0.73
CA ARG A 86 13.72 -3.73 -0.27
C ARG A 86 12.89 -4.99 -0.04
N PRO A 87 13.51 -6.17 0.12
CA PRO A 87 12.79 -7.34 0.58
C PRO A 87 12.08 -7.10 1.92
N ILE A 88 10.84 -7.61 2.03
CA ILE A 88 9.96 -7.45 3.18
C ILE A 88 9.73 -8.83 3.78
N LYS A 89 9.91 -8.97 5.10
CA LYS A 89 9.74 -10.24 5.79
C LYS A 89 8.25 -10.57 5.96
N ALA A 90 7.93 -11.85 6.13
CA ALA A 90 6.58 -12.23 6.56
C ALA A 90 6.25 -11.57 7.91
N ASN A 91 5.02 -11.12 8.07
CA ASN A 91 4.48 -10.39 9.23
C ASN A 91 5.11 -9.01 9.47
N GLU A 92 5.78 -8.44 8.48
CA GLU A 92 6.29 -7.06 8.55
C GLU A 92 5.20 -6.07 8.10
N GLU A 93 5.11 -4.92 8.79
CA GLU A 93 4.22 -3.82 8.42
C GLU A 93 4.76 -3.10 7.18
N ILE A 94 3.89 -2.85 6.21
CA ILE A 94 4.18 -2.03 5.02
C ILE A 94 4.04 -0.57 5.41
N THR A 95 5.06 0.23 5.09
CA THR A 95 5.11 1.66 5.41
C THR A 95 5.57 2.49 4.22
N LEU A 96 5.17 3.77 4.21
CA LEU A 96 5.53 4.76 3.20
C LEU A 96 6.14 5.99 3.85
N LYS A 97 7.03 6.67 3.12
CA LYS A 97 7.33 8.07 3.44
C LYS A 97 6.25 8.95 2.83
N TYR A 98 5.53 9.69 3.67
CA TYR A 98 4.48 10.58 3.21
C TYR A 98 5.13 11.79 2.57
N SER A 99 4.90 11.99 1.28
CA SER A 99 5.38 13.18 0.54
C SER A 99 4.29 14.22 0.33
N MET A 100 3.02 13.85 0.50
CA MET A 100 1.84 14.70 0.23
C MET A 100 1.37 15.49 1.45
N TYR A 101 1.92 15.21 2.64
CA TYR A 101 1.54 15.84 3.89
C TYR A 101 2.75 16.60 4.44
N SER A 102 2.85 17.89 4.14
CA SER A 102 3.55 18.79 5.04
C SER A 102 2.65 18.94 6.24
N ILE A 103 3.00 18.29 7.36
CA ILE A 103 2.40 18.63 8.64
C ILE A 103 2.99 20.00 8.96
N ASN A 104 2.24 21.06 8.65
CA ASN A 104 2.53 22.37 9.24
C ASN A 104 2.18 22.24 10.72
N GLU A 105 3.19 22.09 11.57
CA GLU A 105 3.07 22.36 13.00
C GLU A 105 2.85 23.86 13.24
#